data_AF-A0A0L6WFL3-F1
#
_entry.id   AF-A0A0L6WFL3-F1
#
_cell.length_a   1.000
_cell.length_b   1.000
_cell.length_c   1.000
_cell.angle_alpha   90.00
_cell.angle_beta   90.00
_cell.angle_gamma   90.00
#
_symmetry.space_group_name_H-M   'P 1'
#
loop_
_entity.id
_entity.type
_entity.pdbx_description
1 polymer ?
#
loop_
_entity_poly.entity_id
_entity_poly.type
_entity_poly.pdbx_seq_one_letter_code
_entity_poly.pdbx_strand_id
1 'polypeptide(L)'
;MVFCGAIFISYRDLQQRFKRRRLEISELHRELDEARGEIRTKDELLTVLTREVNERNQRLEEKERSLNEARVNNQALSAQLGRRNQEMQQHKREHALTVELLDARTQELKGAEAFLTKADTLSGAEVIALVNTLNSEIYQTAAMVAEAFNYKARAEGVNSKGAGGLTEIYASVTDAVGTKMMEMLKSLDHREDPTIVQVAFQTAMAAISNWIVRSWNLEDTETDNGLNKVYKEMRETEEQAISGRWRALTRRYLPNVAEHELSYLFIDAIINILLVANAVQSHDELLKTVETRFAERIAIIVRSAQNLRKAIGEGVTSCDFEVIFIDHDTMFSPAQMDDEYAGDFEQEGPVLCTVQLGLQKIERRSGKEAIWEGTILVRPKIALKSGIMEMVGSTDNSP
;
A
#
# COMPACT_ATOMS: atom_id res chain seq x y z
N MET A 1 62.11 -142.26 -84.57
CA MET A 1 61.38 -141.91 -83.33
C MET A 1 61.63 -140.43 -83.05
N VAL A 2 60.60 -139.62 -83.29
CA VAL A 2 60.56 -138.15 -83.19
C VAL A 2 59.48 -137.82 -82.14
N PHE A 3 59.55 -136.64 -81.50
CA PHE A 3 58.59 -136.02 -80.55
C PHE A 3 58.86 -136.19 -79.04
N CYS A 4 59.70 -135.32 -78.47
CA CYS A 4 59.62 -134.99 -77.02
C CYS A 4 60.11 -133.57 -76.64
N GLY A 5 60.51 -132.71 -77.58
CA GLY A 5 61.14 -131.40 -77.27
C GLY A 5 60.20 -130.19 -77.14
N ALA A 6 59.01 -130.20 -77.75
CA ALA A 6 58.17 -129.00 -77.87
C ALA A 6 57.30 -128.69 -76.63
N ILE A 7 57.03 -129.70 -75.77
CA ILE A 7 56.15 -129.54 -74.60
C ILE A 7 56.87 -128.81 -73.45
N PHE A 8 58.20 -128.90 -73.39
CA PHE A 8 58.97 -128.32 -72.27
C PHE A 8 59.12 -126.79 -72.34
N ILE A 9 59.08 -126.20 -73.54
CA ILE A 9 59.20 -124.74 -73.73
C ILE A 9 57.88 -124.02 -73.42
N SER A 10 56.75 -124.62 -73.80
CA SER A 10 55.41 -124.06 -73.54
C SER A 10 55.05 -124.05 -72.04
N TYR A 11 55.47 -125.07 -71.30
CA TYR A 11 55.26 -125.13 -69.84
C TYR A 11 56.06 -124.05 -69.08
N ARG A 12 57.24 -123.69 -69.58
CA ARG A 12 58.11 -122.67 -68.96
C ARG A 12 57.60 -121.23 -69.21
N ASP A 13 57.07 -120.95 -70.40
CA ASP A 13 56.42 -119.65 -70.71
C ASP A 13 55.11 -119.47 -69.93
N LEU A 14 54.32 -120.55 -69.81
CA LEU A 14 53.09 -120.54 -69.01
C LEU A 14 53.38 -120.31 -67.52
N GLN A 15 54.40 -120.96 -66.97
CA GLN A 15 54.88 -120.74 -65.60
C GLN A 15 55.37 -119.30 -65.36
N GLN A 16 56.05 -118.69 -66.34
CA GLN A 16 56.46 -117.28 -66.26
C GLN A 16 55.27 -116.32 -66.30
N ARG A 17 54.26 -116.58 -67.16
CA ARG A 17 53.03 -115.77 -67.19
C ARG A 17 52.22 -115.91 -65.91
N PHE A 18 52.14 -117.11 -65.33
CA PHE A 18 51.51 -117.32 -64.02
C PHE A 18 52.26 -116.62 -62.88
N LYS A 19 53.60 -116.64 -62.89
CA LYS A 19 54.39 -115.87 -61.93
C LYS A 19 54.21 -114.36 -62.09
N ARG A 20 54.23 -113.86 -63.33
CA ARG A 20 54.06 -112.43 -63.62
C ARG A 20 52.66 -111.94 -63.20
N ARG A 21 51.61 -112.70 -63.55
CA ARG A 21 50.24 -112.42 -63.09
C ARG A 21 50.08 -112.54 -61.58
N ARG A 22 50.74 -113.49 -60.91
CA ARG A 22 50.74 -113.56 -59.42
C ARG A 22 51.41 -112.34 -58.79
N LEU A 23 52.51 -111.86 -59.37
CA LEU A 23 53.17 -110.63 -58.92
C LEU A 23 52.25 -109.42 -59.12
N GLU A 24 51.69 -109.27 -60.31
CA GLU A 24 50.80 -108.17 -60.67
C GLU A 24 49.52 -108.17 -59.81
N ILE A 25 48.95 -109.35 -59.54
CA ILE A 25 47.84 -109.50 -58.59
C ILE A 25 48.29 -109.15 -57.16
N SER A 26 49.49 -109.53 -56.73
CA SER A 26 49.98 -109.16 -55.40
C SER A 26 50.25 -107.66 -55.25
N GLU A 27 50.71 -107.03 -56.33
CA GLU A 27 51.01 -105.60 -56.39
C GLU A 27 49.73 -104.78 -56.41
N LEU A 28 48.73 -105.18 -57.21
CA LEU A 28 47.39 -104.59 -57.20
C LEU A 28 46.67 -104.78 -55.85
N HIS A 29 46.85 -105.91 -55.16
CA HIS A 29 46.30 -106.08 -53.80
C HIS A 29 46.97 -105.13 -52.80
N ARG A 30 48.29 -104.94 -52.91
CA ARG A 30 49.03 -103.98 -52.08
C ARG A 30 48.54 -102.54 -52.33
N GLU A 31 48.38 -102.15 -53.60
CA GLU A 31 47.86 -100.82 -53.97
C GLU A 31 46.40 -100.63 -53.54
N LEU A 32 45.56 -101.67 -53.66
CA LEU A 32 44.18 -101.63 -53.20
C LEU A 32 44.10 -101.48 -51.66
N ASP A 33 44.96 -102.18 -50.93
CA ASP A 33 45.02 -102.08 -49.46
C ASP A 33 45.61 -100.74 -49.01
N GLU A 34 46.58 -100.18 -49.74
CA GLU A 34 47.10 -98.82 -49.51
C GLU A 34 46.02 -97.76 -49.78
N ALA A 35 45.32 -97.83 -50.90
CA ALA A 35 44.22 -96.92 -51.23
C ALA A 35 43.06 -97.04 -50.23
N ARG A 36 42.74 -98.25 -49.76
CA ARG A 36 41.75 -98.47 -48.68
C ARG A 36 42.22 -97.89 -47.35
N GLY A 37 43.51 -97.99 -47.05
CA GLY A 37 44.12 -97.33 -45.89
C GLY A 37 43.98 -95.82 -45.97
N GLU A 38 44.28 -95.21 -47.12
CA GLU A 38 44.12 -93.77 -47.34
C GLU A 38 42.66 -93.30 -47.29
N ILE A 39 41.74 -94.09 -47.82
CA ILE A 39 40.30 -93.77 -47.74
C ILE A 39 39.85 -93.78 -46.28
N ARG A 40 40.28 -94.79 -45.49
CA ARG A 40 39.95 -94.84 -44.05
C ARG A 40 40.50 -93.64 -43.28
N THR A 41 41.76 -93.25 -43.51
CA THR A 41 42.34 -92.09 -42.82
C THR A 41 41.67 -90.78 -43.24
N LYS A 42 41.30 -90.64 -44.53
CA LYS A 42 40.54 -89.48 -45.02
C LYS A 42 39.11 -89.44 -44.46
N ASP A 43 38.43 -90.57 -44.34
CA ASP A 43 37.11 -90.67 -43.73
C ASP A 43 37.15 -90.31 -42.24
N GLU A 44 38.14 -90.83 -41.50
CA GLU A 44 38.38 -90.46 -40.11
C GLU A 44 38.63 -88.94 -39.98
N LEU A 45 39.49 -88.38 -40.82
CA LEU A 45 39.76 -86.93 -40.83
C LEU A 45 38.50 -86.12 -41.17
N LEU A 46 37.70 -86.55 -42.15
CA LEU A 46 36.44 -85.92 -42.54
C LEU A 46 35.42 -85.94 -41.41
N THR A 47 35.34 -87.03 -40.64
CA THR A 47 34.44 -87.08 -39.47
C THR A 47 34.86 -86.09 -38.39
N VAL A 48 36.16 -85.98 -38.12
CA VAL A 48 36.71 -85.00 -37.16
C VAL A 48 36.47 -83.57 -37.64
N LEU A 49 36.75 -83.27 -38.91
CA LEU A 49 36.54 -81.93 -39.47
C LEU A 49 35.05 -81.54 -39.46
N THR A 50 34.17 -82.48 -39.80
CA THR A 50 32.71 -82.27 -39.78
C THR A 50 32.23 -81.97 -38.37
N ARG A 51 32.77 -82.67 -37.36
CA ARG A 51 32.49 -82.36 -35.95
C ARG A 51 32.97 -80.97 -35.57
N GLU A 52 34.20 -80.59 -35.91
CA GLU A 52 34.71 -79.24 -35.62
C GLU A 52 33.91 -78.12 -36.30
N VAL A 53 33.50 -78.33 -37.55
CA VAL A 53 32.66 -77.38 -38.28
C VAL A 53 31.29 -77.25 -37.59
N ASN A 54 30.68 -78.35 -37.18
CA ASN A 54 29.41 -78.32 -36.45
C ASN A 54 29.53 -77.63 -35.10
N GLU A 55 30.60 -77.90 -34.33
CA GLU A 55 30.86 -77.23 -33.04
C GLU A 55 31.12 -75.73 -33.23
N ARG A 56 31.84 -75.33 -34.28
CA ARG A 56 32.03 -73.90 -34.62
C ARG A 56 30.75 -73.23 -35.06
N ASN A 57 29.92 -73.90 -35.88
CA ASN A 57 28.64 -73.38 -36.33
C ASN A 57 27.68 -73.17 -35.14
N GLN A 58 27.61 -74.11 -34.20
CA GLN A 58 26.84 -73.93 -32.97
C GLN A 58 27.31 -72.74 -32.15
N ARG A 59 28.62 -72.57 -31.95
CA ARG A 59 29.16 -71.40 -31.24
C ARG A 59 28.91 -70.08 -31.97
N LEU A 60 28.92 -70.09 -33.30
CA LEU A 60 28.58 -68.93 -34.11
C LEU A 60 27.10 -68.56 -33.94
N GLU A 61 26.19 -69.54 -34.02
CA GLU A 61 24.76 -69.31 -33.80
C GLU A 61 24.47 -68.76 -32.40
N GLU A 62 25.11 -69.31 -31.36
CA GLU A 62 24.97 -68.81 -29.99
C GLU A 62 25.44 -67.36 -29.85
N LYS A 63 26.59 -67.03 -30.45
CA LYS A 63 27.11 -65.67 -30.48
C LYS A 63 26.22 -64.72 -31.28
N GLU A 64 25.69 -65.15 -32.42
CA GLU A 64 24.77 -64.35 -33.22
C GLU A 64 23.48 -64.06 -32.47
N ARG A 65 22.92 -65.05 -31.74
CA ARG A 65 21.76 -64.84 -30.88
C ARG A 65 22.06 -63.83 -29.77
N SER A 66 23.16 -64.04 -29.05
CA SER A 66 23.56 -63.13 -27.96
C SER A 66 23.83 -61.70 -28.46
N LEU A 67 24.47 -61.55 -29.62
CA LEU A 67 24.73 -60.25 -30.23
C LEU A 67 23.43 -59.57 -30.69
N ASN A 68 22.49 -60.33 -31.22
CA ASN A 68 21.18 -59.82 -31.61
C ASN A 68 20.36 -59.36 -30.39
N GLU A 69 20.35 -60.15 -29.31
CA GLU A 69 19.72 -59.78 -28.03
C GLU A 69 20.34 -58.50 -27.45
N ALA A 70 21.68 -58.42 -27.41
CA ALA A 70 22.38 -57.24 -26.94
C ALA A 70 22.04 -56.01 -27.80
N ARG A 71 21.92 -56.17 -29.13
CA ARG A 71 21.56 -55.10 -30.06
C ARG A 71 20.14 -54.59 -29.84
N VAL A 72 19.17 -55.50 -29.67
CA VAL A 72 17.77 -55.14 -29.35
C VAL A 72 17.70 -54.43 -28.00
N ASN A 73 18.42 -54.92 -26.99
CA ASN A 73 18.48 -54.28 -25.67
C ASN A 73 19.10 -52.88 -25.74
N ASN A 74 20.18 -52.69 -26.52
CA ASN A 74 20.81 -51.39 -26.70
C ASN A 74 19.88 -50.39 -27.40
N GLN A 75 19.14 -50.85 -28.42
CA GLN A 75 18.14 -50.03 -29.10
C GLN A 75 17.00 -49.62 -28.15
N ALA A 76 16.51 -50.55 -27.31
CA ALA A 76 15.49 -50.26 -26.32
C ALA A 76 15.96 -49.25 -25.27
N LEU A 77 17.19 -49.40 -24.75
CA LEU A 77 17.79 -48.46 -23.79
C LEU A 77 17.99 -47.08 -24.41
N SER A 78 18.47 -47.01 -25.66
CA SER A 78 18.65 -45.75 -26.38
C SER A 78 17.31 -45.02 -26.56
N ALA A 79 16.24 -45.75 -26.90
CA ALA A 79 14.90 -45.20 -26.99
C ALA A 79 14.35 -44.72 -25.63
N GLN A 80 14.65 -45.42 -24.53
CA GLN A 80 14.30 -44.97 -23.17
C GLN A 80 15.06 -43.72 -22.76
N LEU A 81 16.37 -43.66 -23.02
CA LEU A 81 17.19 -42.47 -22.75
C LEU A 81 16.69 -41.27 -23.56
N GLY A 82 16.34 -41.47 -24.83
CA GLY A 82 15.75 -40.43 -25.68
C GLY A 82 14.46 -39.87 -25.06
N ARG A 83 13.52 -40.74 -24.65
CA ARG A 83 12.27 -40.33 -23.99
C ARG A 83 12.51 -39.59 -22.68
N ARG A 84 13.36 -40.14 -21.80
CA ARG A 84 13.65 -39.53 -20.50
C ARG A 84 14.36 -38.17 -20.63
N ASN A 85 15.19 -38.01 -21.66
CA ASN A 85 15.85 -36.74 -21.95
C ASN A 85 14.85 -35.71 -22.48
N GLN A 86 13.86 -36.12 -23.29
CA GLN A 86 12.75 -35.24 -23.71
C GLN A 86 11.89 -34.81 -22.52
N GLU A 87 11.49 -35.74 -21.66
CA GLU A 87 10.74 -35.44 -20.42
C GLU A 87 11.52 -34.48 -19.51
N MET A 88 12.82 -34.71 -19.33
CA MET A 88 13.67 -33.81 -18.54
C MET A 88 13.74 -32.40 -19.13
N GLN A 89 13.85 -32.28 -20.46
CA GLN A 89 13.86 -30.98 -21.13
C GLN A 89 12.51 -30.27 -21.01
N GLN A 90 11.41 -31.01 -21.09
CA GLN A 90 10.08 -30.47 -20.87
C GLN A 90 9.92 -29.94 -19.45
N HIS A 91 10.26 -30.74 -18.43
CA HIS A 91 10.19 -30.31 -17.04
C HIS A 91 11.11 -29.14 -16.73
N LYS A 92 12.29 -29.06 -17.34
CA LYS A 92 13.17 -27.88 -17.20
C LYS A 92 12.52 -26.61 -17.75
N ARG A 93 11.81 -26.69 -18.89
CA ARG A 93 11.09 -25.55 -19.47
C ARG A 93 9.90 -25.15 -18.59
N GLU A 94 9.10 -26.12 -18.15
CA GLU A 94 7.96 -25.88 -17.25
C GLU A 94 8.43 -25.24 -15.93
N HIS A 95 9.53 -25.73 -15.36
CA HIS A 95 10.09 -25.16 -14.14
C HIS A 95 10.60 -23.74 -14.34
N ALA A 96 11.32 -23.46 -15.43
CA ALA A 96 11.79 -22.12 -15.76
C ALA A 96 10.62 -21.13 -15.89
N LEU A 97 9.55 -21.52 -16.60
CA LEU A 97 8.36 -20.69 -16.79
C LEU A 97 7.61 -20.46 -15.47
N THR A 98 7.56 -21.47 -14.60
CA THR A 98 6.97 -21.35 -13.26
C THR A 98 7.76 -20.37 -12.39
N VAL A 99 9.09 -20.45 -12.41
CA VAL A 99 9.97 -19.54 -11.65
C VAL A 99 9.80 -18.10 -12.12
N GLU A 100 9.75 -17.86 -13.43
CA GLU A 100 9.51 -16.54 -14.00
C GLU A 100 8.16 -15.96 -13.58
N LEU A 101 7.09 -16.76 -13.64
CA LEU A 101 5.77 -16.35 -13.18
C LEU A 101 5.76 -16.04 -11.68
N LEU A 102 6.47 -16.84 -10.88
CA LEU A 102 6.54 -16.65 -9.43
C LEU A 102 7.30 -15.37 -9.07
N ASP A 103 8.37 -15.04 -9.80
CA ASP A 103 9.12 -13.79 -9.62
C ASP A 103 8.26 -12.58 -9.99
N ALA A 104 7.56 -12.63 -11.14
CA ALA A 104 6.63 -11.59 -11.55
C ALA A 104 5.53 -11.34 -10.50
N ARG A 105 4.90 -12.41 -9.99
CA ARG A 105 3.90 -12.31 -8.92
C ARG A 105 4.48 -11.79 -7.61
N THR A 106 5.72 -12.16 -7.28
CA THR A 106 6.40 -11.64 -6.09
C THR A 106 6.67 -10.15 -6.21
N GLN A 107 7.07 -9.67 -7.39
CA GLN A 107 7.28 -8.25 -7.65
C GLN A 107 5.95 -7.46 -7.59
N GLU A 108 4.88 -7.98 -8.20
CA GLU A 108 3.53 -7.41 -8.11
C GLU A 108 3.05 -7.35 -6.66
N LEU A 109 3.23 -8.42 -5.89
CA LEU A 109 2.86 -8.47 -4.48
C LEU A 109 3.66 -7.48 -3.65
N LYS A 110 4.97 -7.33 -3.87
CA LYS A 110 5.79 -6.31 -3.18
C LYS A 110 5.32 -4.90 -3.51
N GLY A 111 4.95 -4.63 -4.76
CA GLY A 111 4.38 -3.35 -5.18
C GLY A 111 3.03 -3.08 -4.51
N ALA A 112 2.15 -4.08 -4.47
CA ALA A 112 0.87 -4.01 -3.78
C ALA A 112 1.03 -3.86 -2.27
N GLU A 113 1.96 -4.57 -1.65
CA GLU A 113 2.26 -4.50 -0.22
C GLU A 113 2.79 -3.11 0.15
N ALA A 114 3.72 -2.55 -0.62
CA ALA A 114 4.17 -1.15 -0.43
C ALA A 114 3.05 -0.11 -0.65
N PHE A 115 2.05 -0.44 -1.46
CA PHE A 115 0.85 0.37 -1.64
C PHE A 115 -0.10 0.27 -0.43
N LEU A 116 -0.20 -0.93 0.15
CA LEU A 116 -1.09 -1.28 1.26
C LEU A 116 -0.50 -1.04 2.66
N THR A 117 0.83 -0.89 2.79
CA THR A 117 1.48 -0.66 4.09
C THR A 117 1.08 0.71 4.65
N LYS A 118 0.26 0.66 5.70
CA LYS A 118 -0.28 1.77 6.49
C LYS A 118 0.73 2.32 7.50
N ALA A 119 1.93 2.69 7.06
CA ALA A 119 2.86 3.37 7.95
C ALA A 119 2.45 4.85 8.03
N ASP A 120 1.58 5.19 8.96
CA ASP A 120 1.34 6.58 9.30
C ASP A 120 2.68 7.23 9.69
N THR A 121 2.94 8.43 9.19
CA THR A 121 4.15 9.18 9.55
C THR A 121 4.00 9.88 10.90
N LEU A 122 2.77 9.96 11.41
CA LEU A 122 2.42 10.60 12.68
C LEU A 122 1.50 9.68 13.48
N SER A 123 1.74 9.63 14.79
CA SER A 123 0.87 8.99 15.77
C SER A 123 -0.32 9.88 16.12
N GLY A 124 -1.40 9.28 16.62
CA GLY A 124 -2.56 10.04 17.11
C GLY A 124 -2.20 11.01 18.24
N ALA A 125 -1.22 10.68 19.08
CA ALA A 125 -0.74 11.57 20.15
C ALA A 125 -0.07 12.85 19.60
N GLU A 126 0.69 12.72 18.50
CA GLU A 126 1.29 13.89 17.84
C GLU A 126 0.21 14.78 17.21
N VAL A 127 -0.84 14.21 16.61
CA VAL A 127 -1.97 14.99 16.09
C VAL A 127 -2.71 15.73 17.21
N ILE A 128 -2.97 15.06 18.35
CA ILE A 128 -3.55 15.70 19.54
C ILE A 128 -2.67 16.87 20.01
N ALA A 129 -1.35 16.69 20.07
CA ALA A 129 -0.43 17.76 20.45
C ALA A 129 -0.50 18.96 19.49
N LEU A 130 -0.62 18.74 18.18
CA LEU A 130 -0.79 19.81 17.20
C LEU A 130 -2.08 20.62 17.43
N VAL A 131 -3.20 19.94 17.73
CA VAL A 131 -4.47 20.62 18.05
C VAL A 131 -4.34 21.47 19.32
N ASN A 132 -3.73 20.92 20.38
CA ASN A 132 -3.54 21.63 21.64
C ASN A 132 -2.60 22.84 21.50
N THR A 133 -1.54 22.72 20.70
CA THR A 133 -0.65 23.84 20.36
C THR A 133 -1.43 24.93 19.64
N LEU A 134 -2.20 24.59 18.60
CA LEU A 134 -3.03 25.55 17.87
C LEU A 134 -4.02 26.27 18.81
N ASN A 135 -4.72 25.53 19.66
CA ASN A 135 -5.66 26.11 20.64
C ASN A 135 -4.95 27.06 21.63
N SER A 136 -3.74 26.71 22.06
CA SER A 136 -2.96 27.55 22.98
C SER A 136 -2.53 28.87 22.32
N GLU A 137 -2.08 28.82 21.07
CA GLU A 137 -1.69 30.01 20.30
C GLU A 137 -2.89 30.94 20.03
N ILE A 138 -4.06 30.36 19.73
CA ILE A 138 -5.33 31.09 19.59
C ILE A 138 -5.69 31.80 20.90
N TYR A 139 -5.70 31.06 22.02
CA TYR A 139 -6.06 31.59 23.33
C TYR A 139 -5.14 32.76 23.73
N GLN A 140 -3.82 32.55 23.66
CA GLN A 140 -2.84 33.57 24.04
C GLN A 140 -2.92 34.81 23.14
N THR A 141 -3.06 34.61 21.83
CA THR A 141 -3.16 35.73 20.89
C THR A 141 -4.44 36.53 21.10
N ALA A 142 -5.58 35.86 21.31
CA ALA A 142 -6.86 36.51 21.58
C ALA A 142 -6.80 37.35 22.86
N ALA A 143 -6.27 36.81 23.96
CA ALA A 143 -6.12 37.55 25.22
C ALA A 143 -5.27 38.81 25.04
N MET A 144 -4.08 38.66 24.46
CA MET A 144 -3.14 39.76 24.26
C MET A 144 -3.65 40.83 23.27
N VAL A 145 -4.49 40.46 22.29
CA VAL A 145 -5.12 41.45 21.40
C VAL A 145 -6.21 42.19 22.14
N ALA A 146 -7.09 41.50 22.89
CA ALA A 146 -8.19 42.12 23.63
C ALA A 146 -7.70 43.16 24.66
N GLU A 147 -6.61 42.87 25.36
CA GLU A 147 -5.99 43.77 26.35
C GLU A 147 -5.23 44.96 25.72
N ALA A 148 -4.87 44.88 24.44
CA ALA A 148 -4.01 45.88 23.82
C ALA A 148 -4.74 47.14 23.32
N PHE A 149 -6.07 47.14 23.34
CA PHE A 149 -6.91 48.22 22.85
C PHE A 149 -7.79 48.80 23.95
N ASN A 150 -8.15 50.07 23.79
CA ASN A 150 -9.08 50.75 24.68
C ASN A 150 -10.45 50.84 24.01
N TYR A 151 -11.50 50.70 24.80
CA TYR A 151 -12.89 50.71 24.34
C TYR A 151 -13.60 51.98 24.80
N LYS A 152 -14.54 52.48 23.99
CA LYS A 152 -15.39 53.62 24.38
C LYS A 152 -16.56 53.11 25.21
N ALA A 153 -16.96 53.90 26.21
CA ALA A 153 -18.17 53.65 26.98
C ALA A 153 -19.39 53.50 26.06
N ARG A 154 -20.24 52.51 26.35
CA ARG A 154 -21.54 52.36 25.67
C ARG A 154 -22.56 53.25 26.35
N ALA A 155 -23.18 54.15 25.60
CA ALA A 155 -24.28 54.97 26.12
C ALA A 155 -25.56 54.10 26.20
N GLU A 156 -26.17 54.05 27.38
CA GLU A 156 -27.48 53.43 27.57
C GLU A 156 -28.52 54.08 26.64
N GLY A 157 -29.23 53.26 25.84
CA GLY A 157 -30.41 53.69 25.10
C GLY A 157 -30.19 54.35 23.73
N VAL A 158 -28.95 54.50 23.24
CA VAL A 158 -28.73 54.94 21.86
C VAL A 158 -28.85 53.74 20.91
N ASN A 159 -30.06 53.48 20.45
CA ASN A 159 -30.27 52.73 19.20
C ASN A 159 -29.46 53.43 18.11
N SER A 160 -28.32 52.86 17.76
CA SER A 160 -27.35 53.39 16.79
C SER A 160 -27.95 53.35 15.37
N LYS A 161 -28.92 54.22 15.11
CA LYS A 161 -29.54 54.47 13.80
C LYS A 161 -28.64 55.28 12.84
N GLY A 162 -27.34 55.30 13.06
CA GLY A 162 -26.34 56.01 12.24
C GLY A 162 -25.38 55.09 11.47
N ALA A 163 -25.63 53.79 11.42
CA ALA A 163 -24.66 52.77 11.01
C ALA A 163 -24.69 52.39 9.52
N GLY A 164 -24.88 53.36 8.61
CA GLY A 164 -24.93 53.08 7.16
C GLY A 164 -23.67 52.43 6.58
N GLY A 165 -22.51 52.59 7.24
CA GLY A 165 -21.22 52.02 6.84
C GLY A 165 -20.74 50.81 7.65
N LEU A 166 -21.49 50.35 8.67
CA LEU A 166 -21.11 49.21 9.52
C LEU A 166 -21.90 47.93 9.19
N THR A 167 -22.84 47.98 8.24
CA THR A 167 -23.71 46.85 7.91
C THR A 167 -22.92 45.61 7.46
N GLU A 168 -21.91 45.80 6.61
CA GLU A 168 -21.05 44.71 6.12
C GLU A 168 -20.17 44.14 7.24
N ILE A 169 -19.64 45.01 8.10
CA ILE A 169 -18.86 44.62 9.28
C ILE A 169 -19.73 43.82 10.25
N TYR A 170 -20.98 44.24 10.50
CA TYR A 170 -21.90 43.50 11.35
C TYR A 170 -22.27 42.13 10.77
N ALA A 171 -22.46 42.04 9.46
CA ALA A 171 -22.71 40.76 8.80
C ALA A 171 -21.51 39.82 8.95
N SER A 172 -20.30 40.29 8.63
CA SER A 172 -19.05 39.53 8.75
C SER A 172 -18.80 39.03 10.17
N VAL A 173 -18.95 39.89 11.19
CA VAL A 173 -18.81 39.48 12.60
C VAL A 173 -19.91 38.50 13.00
N THR A 174 -21.15 38.69 12.54
CA THR A 174 -22.25 37.75 12.85
C THR A 174 -21.99 36.37 12.26
N ASP A 175 -21.46 36.29 11.04
CA ASP A 175 -21.10 35.02 10.40
C ASP A 175 -19.94 34.33 11.12
N ALA A 176 -19.00 35.10 11.67
CA ALA A 176 -17.84 34.56 12.39
C ALA A 176 -18.15 34.09 13.82
N VAL A 177 -18.98 34.82 14.58
CA VAL A 177 -19.19 34.56 16.02
C VAL A 177 -20.63 34.30 16.45
N GLY A 178 -21.59 34.44 15.53
CA GLY A 178 -23.02 34.24 15.80
C GLY A 178 -23.74 35.48 16.34
N THR A 179 -25.08 35.49 16.19
CA THR A 179 -25.94 36.64 16.51
C THR A 179 -25.88 37.04 17.99
N LYS A 180 -25.93 36.06 18.90
CA LYS A 180 -25.93 36.32 20.35
C LYS A 180 -24.61 36.95 20.82
N MET A 181 -23.47 36.48 20.31
CA MET A 181 -22.17 37.08 20.63
C MET A 181 -22.07 38.49 20.07
N MET A 182 -22.57 38.71 18.84
CA MET A 182 -22.62 40.05 18.24
C MET A 182 -23.46 41.04 19.07
N GLU A 183 -24.61 40.59 19.61
CA GLU A 183 -25.43 41.40 20.53
C GLU A 183 -24.69 41.73 21.84
N MET A 184 -23.91 40.80 22.38
CA MET A 184 -23.11 41.02 23.59
C MET A 184 -21.96 42.00 23.35
N LEU A 185 -21.24 41.85 22.23
CA LEU A 185 -20.22 42.82 21.79
C LEU A 185 -20.81 44.23 21.66
N LYS A 186 -22.08 44.34 21.24
CA LYS A 186 -22.80 45.60 21.05
C LYS A 186 -23.43 46.21 22.29
N SER A 187 -23.70 45.42 23.32
CA SER A 187 -24.47 45.89 24.48
C SER A 187 -23.60 46.08 25.71
N LEU A 188 -22.60 45.22 25.90
CA LEU A 188 -21.72 45.26 27.08
C LEU A 188 -20.65 46.33 26.95
N ASP A 189 -20.22 46.83 28.12
CA ASP A 189 -19.09 47.75 28.25
C ASP A 189 -17.79 46.94 28.46
N HIS A 190 -16.80 47.18 27.60
CA HIS A 190 -15.56 46.39 27.54
C HIS A 190 -14.36 47.15 28.12
N ARG A 191 -14.59 48.32 28.74
CA ARG A 191 -13.52 49.19 29.24
C ARG A 191 -12.68 48.58 30.35
N GLU A 192 -13.35 47.95 31.32
CA GLU A 192 -12.71 47.37 32.50
C GLU A 192 -12.44 45.88 32.31
N ASP A 193 -13.36 45.18 31.63
CA ASP A 193 -13.26 43.75 31.35
C ASP A 193 -13.50 43.45 29.85
N PRO A 194 -12.44 43.23 29.06
CA PRO A 194 -12.56 42.89 27.65
C PRO A 194 -12.76 41.37 27.40
N THR A 195 -13.18 40.59 28.40
CA THR A 195 -13.34 39.13 28.28
C THR A 195 -14.25 38.73 27.11
N ILE A 196 -15.36 39.42 26.89
CA ILE A 196 -16.25 39.16 25.75
C ILE A 196 -15.54 39.34 24.40
N VAL A 197 -14.72 40.39 24.31
CA VAL A 197 -13.93 40.68 23.10
C VAL A 197 -12.89 39.58 22.89
N GLN A 198 -12.23 39.13 23.96
CA GLN A 198 -11.31 37.99 23.91
C GLN A 198 -12.01 36.71 23.44
N VAL A 199 -13.20 36.38 23.97
CA VAL A 199 -13.96 35.19 23.56
C VAL A 199 -14.33 35.27 22.08
N ALA A 200 -14.76 36.44 21.60
CA ALA A 200 -15.07 36.66 20.19
C ALA A 200 -13.85 36.45 19.28
N PHE A 201 -12.65 36.91 19.69
CA PHE A 201 -11.42 36.62 18.94
C PHE A 201 -11.11 35.13 18.92
N GLN A 202 -11.20 34.43 20.04
CA GLN A 202 -10.95 32.98 20.08
C GLN A 202 -11.87 32.25 19.09
N THR A 203 -13.16 32.59 19.09
CA THR A 203 -14.14 32.00 18.17
C THR A 203 -13.81 32.27 16.71
N ALA A 204 -13.55 33.53 16.33
CA ALA A 204 -13.23 33.87 14.95
C ALA A 204 -11.94 33.17 14.48
N MET A 205 -10.89 33.19 15.30
CA MET A 205 -9.62 32.52 14.99
C MET A 205 -9.77 31.00 14.89
N ALA A 206 -10.56 30.38 15.78
CA ALA A 206 -10.87 28.95 15.73
C ALA A 206 -11.68 28.59 14.48
N ALA A 207 -12.67 29.41 14.10
CA ALA A 207 -13.49 29.20 12.91
C ALA A 207 -12.64 29.25 11.63
N ILE A 208 -11.78 30.27 11.48
CA ILE A 208 -10.86 30.39 10.34
C ILE A 208 -9.88 29.22 10.32
N SER A 209 -9.31 28.85 11.48
CA SER A 209 -8.39 27.71 11.57
C SER A 209 -9.06 26.38 11.21
N ASN A 210 -10.29 26.16 11.66
CA ASN A 210 -11.11 25.00 11.29
C ASN A 210 -11.36 24.94 9.77
N TRP A 211 -11.70 26.07 9.15
CA TRP A 211 -11.83 26.16 7.70
C TRP A 211 -10.51 25.80 7.01
N ILE A 212 -9.38 26.40 7.41
CA ILE A 212 -8.06 26.10 6.83
C ILE A 212 -7.77 24.59 6.89
N VAL A 213 -8.01 23.96 8.04
CA VAL A 213 -7.66 22.56 8.28
C VAL A 213 -8.56 21.59 7.49
N ARG A 214 -9.84 21.91 7.33
CA ARG A 214 -10.83 21.05 6.67
C ARG A 214 -10.78 21.14 5.15
N SER A 215 -10.47 22.31 4.59
CA SER A 215 -10.49 22.55 3.15
C SER A 215 -9.40 21.79 2.38
N TRP A 216 -9.83 21.16 1.28
CA TRP A 216 -8.98 20.61 0.22
C TRP A 216 -8.33 21.71 -0.61
N ASN A 217 -9.08 22.75 -0.96
CA ASN A 217 -8.59 23.91 -1.71
C ASN A 217 -9.01 25.19 -0.99
N LEU A 218 -8.02 26.06 -0.71
CA LEU A 218 -8.25 27.32 0.01
C LEU A 218 -8.50 28.52 -0.94
N GLU A 219 -8.23 28.37 -2.23
CA GLU A 219 -8.38 29.42 -3.24
C GLU A 219 -9.71 29.30 -4.00
N ASP A 220 -10.14 28.07 -4.29
CA ASP A 220 -11.32 27.79 -5.10
C ASP A 220 -12.33 26.88 -4.39
N THR A 221 -13.45 27.48 -4.00
CA THR A 221 -14.59 26.83 -3.35
C THR A 221 -15.25 25.76 -4.23
N GLU A 222 -15.25 25.92 -5.56
CA GLU A 222 -15.84 24.91 -6.45
C GLU A 222 -15.01 23.63 -6.46
N THR A 223 -13.69 23.77 -6.64
CA THR A 223 -12.73 22.67 -6.52
C THR A 223 -12.78 22.03 -5.13
N ASP A 224 -12.84 22.82 -4.06
CA ASP A 224 -12.93 22.31 -2.69
C ASP A 224 -14.16 21.40 -2.50
N ASN A 225 -15.34 21.88 -2.91
CA ASN A 225 -16.58 21.12 -2.84
C ASN A 225 -16.54 19.85 -3.70
N GLY A 226 -15.98 19.94 -4.90
CA GLY A 226 -15.81 18.80 -5.81
C GLY A 226 -14.94 17.71 -5.20
N LEU A 227 -13.78 18.07 -4.64
CA LEU A 227 -12.86 17.13 -3.99
C LEU A 227 -13.48 16.54 -2.72
N ASN A 228 -14.20 17.33 -1.94
CA ASN A 228 -14.91 16.85 -0.76
C ASN A 228 -15.94 15.76 -1.13
N LYS A 229 -16.71 15.99 -2.20
CA LYS A 229 -17.69 15.04 -2.71
C LYS A 229 -17.02 13.74 -3.19
N VAL A 230 -15.99 13.85 -4.04
CA VAL A 230 -15.23 12.69 -4.54
C VAL A 230 -14.66 11.89 -3.39
N TYR A 231 -14.09 12.56 -2.39
CA TYR A 231 -13.51 11.88 -1.24
C TYR A 231 -14.56 11.14 -0.40
N LYS A 232 -15.73 11.76 -0.15
CA LYS A 232 -16.83 11.11 0.58
C LYS A 232 -17.28 9.83 -0.12
N GLU A 233 -17.49 9.89 -1.44
CA GLU A 233 -17.86 8.72 -2.24
C GLU A 233 -16.76 7.64 -2.18
N MET A 234 -15.50 8.01 -2.39
CA MET A 234 -14.37 7.07 -2.32
C MET A 234 -14.21 6.44 -0.94
N ARG A 235 -14.39 7.23 0.11
CA ARG A 235 -14.31 6.79 1.50
C ARG A 235 -15.39 5.75 1.81
N GLU A 236 -16.59 5.88 1.25
CA GLU A 236 -17.70 4.93 1.43
C GLU A 236 -17.50 3.63 0.63
N THR A 237 -16.98 3.72 -0.61
CA THR A 237 -16.88 2.56 -1.52
C THR A 237 -15.59 1.78 -1.39
N GLU A 238 -14.47 2.45 -1.09
CA GLU A 238 -13.13 1.85 -1.08
C GLU A 238 -12.67 1.45 0.33
N GLU A 239 -11.61 0.64 0.40
CA GLU A 239 -10.91 0.36 1.65
C GLU A 239 -10.17 1.61 2.16
N GLN A 240 -10.05 1.75 3.49
CA GLN A 240 -9.38 2.88 4.14
C GLN A 240 -7.94 3.11 3.64
N ALA A 241 -7.21 2.05 3.28
CA ALA A 241 -5.85 2.17 2.74
C ALA A 241 -5.83 2.89 1.38
N ILE A 242 -6.87 2.70 0.56
CA ILE A 242 -7.00 3.32 -0.75
C ILE A 242 -7.46 4.78 -0.58
N SER A 243 -8.54 4.99 0.15
CA SER A 243 -9.11 6.33 0.35
C SER A 243 -8.14 7.25 1.12
N GLY A 244 -7.52 6.76 2.19
CA GLY A 244 -6.51 7.51 2.96
C GLY A 244 -5.29 7.89 2.12
N ARG A 245 -4.80 7.00 1.25
CA ARG A 245 -3.67 7.29 0.37
C ARG A 245 -4.03 8.25 -0.76
N TRP A 246 -5.23 8.13 -1.31
CA TRP A 246 -5.77 9.11 -2.25
C TRP A 246 -5.84 10.49 -1.59
N ARG A 247 -6.40 10.60 -0.38
CA ARG A 247 -6.44 11.86 0.38
C ARG A 247 -5.05 12.46 0.56
N ALA A 248 -4.09 11.64 0.97
CA ALA A 248 -2.72 12.09 1.20
C ALA A 248 -2.03 12.59 -0.09
N LEU A 249 -2.16 11.86 -1.20
CA LEU A 249 -1.58 12.26 -2.47
C LEU A 249 -2.27 13.52 -3.01
N THR A 250 -3.60 13.55 -3.01
CA THR A 250 -4.38 14.69 -3.49
C THR A 250 -4.02 15.96 -2.70
N ARG A 251 -4.00 15.91 -1.36
CA ARG A 251 -3.61 17.08 -0.53
C ARG A 251 -2.18 17.53 -0.78
N ARG A 252 -1.24 16.60 -0.96
CA ARG A 252 0.17 16.90 -1.23
C ARG A 252 0.40 17.67 -2.53
N TYR A 253 -0.41 17.41 -3.56
CA TYR A 253 -0.25 18.01 -4.89
C TYR A 253 -1.17 19.22 -5.15
N LEU A 254 -2.12 19.50 -4.25
CA LEU A 254 -2.91 20.72 -4.34
C LEU A 254 -2.06 21.95 -4.01
N PRO A 255 -2.33 23.10 -4.66
CA PRO A 255 -1.64 24.34 -4.36
C PRO A 255 -1.86 24.72 -2.89
N ASN A 256 -0.81 25.23 -2.26
CA ASN A 256 -0.88 25.81 -0.93
C ASN A 256 -1.00 27.32 -1.05
N VAL A 257 -1.92 27.90 -0.28
CA VAL A 257 -2.04 29.35 -0.15
C VAL A 257 -0.91 29.88 0.72
N ALA A 258 -0.38 31.03 0.33
CA ALA A 258 0.70 31.67 1.05
C ALA A 258 0.24 32.15 2.43
N GLU A 259 1.13 32.04 3.43
CA GLU A 259 0.83 32.37 4.83
C GLU A 259 0.29 33.80 5.03
N HIS A 260 0.82 34.77 4.28
CA HIS A 260 0.41 36.17 4.38
C HIS A 260 -1.03 36.41 3.92
N GLU A 261 -1.51 35.69 2.90
CA GLU A 261 -2.89 35.78 2.42
C GLU A 261 -3.86 35.24 3.47
N LEU A 262 -3.53 34.11 4.11
CA LEU A 262 -4.32 33.56 5.20
C LEU A 262 -4.30 34.47 6.44
N SER A 263 -3.14 35.08 6.74
CA SER A 263 -3.00 36.01 7.87
C SER A 263 -3.95 37.20 7.74
N TYR A 264 -4.23 37.66 6.52
CA TYR A 264 -5.17 38.76 6.28
C TYR A 264 -6.58 38.44 6.78
N LEU A 265 -7.04 37.18 6.66
CA LEU A 265 -8.36 36.77 7.16
C LEU A 265 -8.48 36.94 8.68
N PHE A 266 -7.42 36.62 9.42
CA PHE A 266 -7.37 36.82 10.87
C PHE A 266 -7.33 38.30 11.23
N ILE A 267 -6.54 39.10 10.51
CA ILE A 267 -6.42 40.54 10.73
C ILE A 267 -7.77 41.23 10.49
N ASP A 268 -8.44 40.92 9.38
CA ASP A 268 -9.76 41.47 9.04
C ASP A 268 -10.80 41.14 10.12
N ALA A 269 -10.87 39.87 10.54
CA ALA A 269 -11.77 39.46 11.62
C ALA A 269 -11.49 40.20 12.94
N ILE A 270 -10.21 40.37 13.32
CA ILE A 270 -9.82 41.13 14.51
C ILE A 270 -10.30 42.58 14.43
N ILE A 271 -10.05 43.26 13.30
CA ILE A 271 -10.43 44.66 13.12
C ILE A 271 -11.94 44.82 13.18
N ASN A 272 -12.67 43.94 12.49
CA ASN A 272 -14.12 43.96 12.47
C ASN A 272 -14.71 43.79 13.88
N ILE A 273 -14.18 42.85 14.67
CA ILE A 273 -14.60 42.67 16.08
C ILE A 273 -14.27 43.90 16.93
N LEU A 274 -13.07 44.50 16.80
CA LEU A 274 -12.69 45.71 17.53
C LEU A 274 -13.61 46.90 17.22
N LEU A 275 -13.99 47.07 15.95
CA LEU A 275 -14.94 48.10 15.53
C LEU A 275 -16.34 47.84 16.12
N VAL A 276 -16.82 46.60 16.08
CA VAL A 276 -18.10 46.23 16.69
C VAL A 276 -18.07 46.44 18.20
N ALA A 277 -16.95 46.15 18.88
CA ALA A 277 -16.71 46.35 20.30
C ALA A 277 -16.50 47.84 20.69
N ASN A 278 -16.61 48.77 19.74
CA ASN A 278 -16.49 50.22 19.96
C ASN A 278 -15.09 50.65 20.43
N ALA A 279 -14.04 50.09 19.83
CA ALA A 279 -12.66 50.53 20.06
C ALA A 279 -12.48 52.04 19.82
N VAL A 280 -11.52 52.65 20.52
CA VAL A 280 -11.30 54.11 20.46
C VAL A 280 -10.76 54.54 19.09
N GLN A 281 -9.83 53.76 18.56
CA GLN A 281 -9.07 54.03 17.34
C GLN A 281 -9.92 53.93 16.06
N SER A 282 -9.47 54.59 15.00
CA SER A 282 -10.04 54.45 13.65
C SER A 282 -9.62 53.13 12.99
N HIS A 283 -10.33 52.72 11.93
CA HIS A 283 -10.02 51.51 11.17
C HIS A 283 -8.54 51.43 10.74
N ASP A 284 -7.98 52.50 10.15
CA ASP A 284 -6.60 52.51 9.65
C ASP A 284 -5.56 52.43 10.78
N GLU A 285 -5.86 53.02 11.93
CA GLU A 285 -5.02 52.92 13.13
C GLU A 285 -5.05 51.51 13.72
N LEU A 286 -6.23 50.87 13.74
CA LEU A 286 -6.39 49.47 14.15
C LEU A 286 -5.59 48.55 13.24
N LEU A 287 -5.79 48.65 11.92
CA LEU A 287 -5.07 47.86 10.92
C LEU A 287 -3.56 47.95 11.11
N LYS A 288 -3.03 49.18 11.12
CA LYS A 288 -1.59 49.42 11.32
C LYS A 288 -1.09 48.83 12.65
N THR A 289 -1.86 48.96 13.72
CA THR A 289 -1.48 48.44 15.04
C THR A 289 -1.43 46.92 15.04
N VAL A 290 -2.43 46.26 14.45
CA VAL A 290 -2.51 44.80 14.36
C VAL A 290 -1.38 44.25 13.50
N GLU A 291 -1.15 44.82 12.32
CA GLU A 291 -0.04 44.44 11.43
C GLU A 291 1.33 44.62 12.11
N THR A 292 1.52 45.71 12.85
CA THR A 292 2.83 46.00 13.46
C THR A 292 3.09 45.15 14.71
N ARG A 293 2.07 44.90 15.54
CA ARG A 293 2.25 44.27 16.87
C ARG A 293 1.92 42.79 16.90
N PHE A 294 1.05 42.32 16.01
CA PHE A 294 0.45 40.98 16.11
C PHE A 294 0.63 40.12 14.87
N ALA A 295 1.18 40.64 13.77
CA ALA A 295 1.39 39.87 12.54
C ALA A 295 2.17 38.56 12.76
N GLU A 296 3.26 38.57 13.52
CA GLU A 296 4.03 37.33 13.77
C GLU A 296 3.22 36.30 14.56
N ARG A 297 2.43 36.72 15.54
CA ARG A 297 1.57 35.77 16.30
C ARG A 297 0.46 35.20 15.44
N ILE A 298 -0.14 36.02 14.58
CA ILE A 298 -1.13 35.56 13.60
C ILE A 298 -0.48 34.56 12.64
N ALA A 299 0.73 34.84 12.15
CA ALA A 299 1.49 33.93 11.30
C ALA A 299 1.82 32.60 12.02
N ILE A 300 2.06 32.59 13.34
CA ILE A 300 2.22 31.36 14.13
C ILE A 300 0.92 30.53 14.13
N ILE A 301 -0.24 31.16 14.30
CA ILE A 301 -1.54 30.47 14.23
C ILE A 301 -1.77 29.88 12.84
N VAL A 302 -1.52 30.66 11.78
CA VAL A 302 -1.65 30.20 10.38
C VAL A 302 -0.75 28.99 10.12
N ARG A 303 0.53 29.05 10.51
CA ARG A 303 1.47 27.92 10.38
C ARG A 303 1.00 26.70 11.16
N SER A 304 0.48 26.90 12.38
CA SER A 304 -0.04 25.81 13.21
C SER A 304 -1.25 25.14 12.55
N ALA A 305 -2.18 25.92 12.00
CA ALA A 305 -3.33 25.40 11.25
C ALA A 305 -2.89 24.67 9.96
N GLN A 306 -1.94 25.22 9.19
CA GLN A 306 -1.39 24.56 7.99
C GLN A 306 -0.63 23.27 8.33
N ASN A 307 0.13 23.26 9.42
CA ASN A 307 0.83 22.06 9.90
C ASN A 307 -0.17 20.98 10.31
N LEU A 308 -1.23 21.34 11.03
CA LEU A 308 -2.31 20.41 11.39
C LEU A 308 -3.03 19.88 10.14
N ARG A 309 -3.37 20.76 9.17
CA ARG A 309 -3.96 20.40 7.88
C ARG A 309 -3.14 19.34 7.15
N LYS A 310 -1.82 19.53 7.12
CA LYS A 310 -0.86 18.60 6.51
C LYS A 310 -0.76 17.30 7.29
N ALA A 311 -0.69 17.38 8.63
CA ALA A 311 -0.61 16.21 9.49
C ALA A 311 -1.82 15.28 9.32
N ILE A 312 -3.05 15.81 9.45
CA ILE A 312 -4.26 15.02 9.29
C ILE A 312 -4.51 14.62 7.84
N GLY A 313 -4.04 15.45 6.90
CA GLY A 313 -4.33 15.31 5.48
C GLY A 313 -3.40 14.38 4.73
N GLU A 314 -2.12 14.37 5.08
CA GLU A 314 -1.05 13.67 4.37
C GLU A 314 -0.35 12.63 5.25
N GLY A 315 -0.16 12.95 6.54
CA GLY A 315 0.67 12.16 7.44
C GLY A 315 0.01 10.90 8.01
N VAL A 316 -1.33 10.84 7.99
CA VAL A 316 -2.10 9.71 8.52
C VAL A 316 -3.02 9.17 7.44
N THR A 317 -2.87 7.89 7.12
CA THR A 317 -3.64 7.15 6.10
C THR A 317 -4.43 5.98 6.69
N SER A 318 -4.06 5.51 7.88
CA SER A 318 -4.72 4.37 8.53
C SER A 318 -6.15 4.65 8.99
N CYS A 319 -6.48 5.92 9.24
CA CYS A 319 -7.78 6.44 9.67
C CYS A 319 -7.93 7.90 9.21
N ASP A 320 -9.10 8.48 9.46
CA ASP A 320 -9.34 9.89 9.20
C ASP A 320 -9.40 10.68 10.50
N PHE A 321 -8.69 11.80 10.54
CA PHE A 321 -8.81 12.78 11.61
C PHE A 321 -9.60 13.98 11.11
N GLU A 322 -10.58 14.40 11.91
CA GLU A 322 -11.38 15.59 11.62
C GLU A 322 -11.35 16.52 12.84
N VAL A 323 -11.10 17.80 12.58
CA VAL A 323 -11.21 18.84 13.58
C VAL A 323 -12.69 19.13 13.84
N ILE A 324 -13.03 19.31 15.12
CA ILE A 324 -14.39 19.58 15.57
C ILE A 324 -14.50 21.06 15.91
N PHE A 325 -15.46 21.73 15.28
CA PHE A 325 -15.92 23.06 15.64
C PHE A 325 -17.44 22.98 15.79
N ILE A 326 -17.98 23.47 16.90
CA ILE A 326 -19.41 23.44 17.18
C ILE A 326 -20.03 24.77 16.78
N ASP A 327 -21.00 24.73 15.89
CA ASP A 327 -21.74 25.91 15.47
C ASP A 327 -22.52 26.50 16.64
N HIS A 328 -22.64 27.82 16.67
CA HIS A 328 -23.50 28.51 17.62
C HIS A 328 -24.95 28.00 17.52
N ASP A 329 -25.70 28.11 18.61
CA ASP A 329 -27.08 27.62 18.74
C ASP A 329 -27.26 26.09 18.77
N THR A 330 -26.18 25.32 18.59
CA THR A 330 -26.17 23.86 18.83
C THR A 330 -26.44 23.58 20.32
N MET A 331 -27.28 22.59 20.64
CA MET A 331 -27.56 22.24 22.04
C MET A 331 -26.32 21.63 22.73
N PHE A 332 -26.04 22.10 23.95
CA PHE A 332 -24.94 21.57 24.75
C PHE A 332 -25.09 20.08 25.04
N SER A 333 -23.98 19.36 24.97
CA SER A 333 -23.91 17.92 25.24
C SER A 333 -22.59 17.57 25.93
N PRO A 334 -22.60 17.24 27.23
CA PRO A 334 -21.37 16.96 27.99
C PRO A 334 -20.64 15.69 27.52
N ALA A 335 -21.29 14.88 26.67
CA ALA A 335 -20.65 13.72 26.04
C ALA A 335 -19.71 14.12 24.89
N GLN A 336 -19.94 15.28 24.26
CA GLN A 336 -19.30 15.68 23.01
C GLN A 336 -18.47 16.96 23.10
N MET A 337 -18.72 17.80 24.10
CA MET A 337 -18.09 19.12 24.27
C MET A 337 -17.94 19.44 25.76
N ASP A 338 -17.00 20.33 26.09
CA ASP A 338 -16.78 20.83 27.45
C ASP A 338 -17.05 22.35 27.48
N ASP A 339 -17.75 22.85 28.50
CA ASP A 339 -17.92 24.30 28.72
C ASP A 339 -16.68 24.87 29.42
N GLU A 340 -15.98 25.79 28.75
CA GLU A 340 -14.76 26.42 29.28
C GLU A 340 -15.06 27.32 30.48
N TYR A 341 -16.30 27.81 30.58
CA TYR A 341 -16.73 28.74 31.61
C TYR A 341 -17.70 28.10 32.60
N ALA A 342 -17.66 26.77 32.70
CA ALA A 342 -18.47 26.03 33.65
C ALA A 342 -18.22 26.53 35.10
N GLY A 343 -19.28 26.92 35.78
CA GLY A 343 -19.30 27.27 37.21
C GLY A 343 -20.24 26.36 37.99
N ASP A 344 -20.75 26.86 39.12
CA ASP A 344 -21.67 26.13 40.01
C ASP A 344 -23.13 26.09 39.50
N PHE A 345 -23.36 26.51 38.25
CA PHE A 345 -24.69 26.55 37.62
C PHE A 345 -24.95 25.37 36.68
N GLU A 346 -26.22 25.13 36.40
CA GLU A 346 -26.63 24.11 35.43
C GLU A 346 -26.17 24.49 34.02
N GLN A 347 -25.32 23.64 33.44
CA GLN A 347 -24.85 23.75 32.06
C GLN A 347 -25.95 23.30 31.12
N GLU A 348 -26.89 24.19 30.86
CA GLU A 348 -28.00 23.96 29.94
C GLU A 348 -28.10 25.05 28.89
N GLY A 349 -28.60 24.64 27.72
CA GLY A 349 -28.97 25.55 26.64
C GLY A 349 -28.03 25.50 25.43
N PRO A 350 -28.24 26.42 24.49
CA PRO A 350 -27.48 26.48 23.25
C PRO A 350 -26.06 27.01 23.48
N VAL A 351 -25.11 26.41 22.78
CA VAL A 351 -23.74 26.90 22.62
C VAL A 351 -23.77 28.34 22.13
N LEU A 352 -23.06 29.22 22.83
CA LEU A 352 -22.86 30.60 22.37
C LEU A 352 -21.85 30.61 21.23
N CYS A 353 -20.69 29.97 21.45
CA CYS A 353 -19.61 29.89 20.49
C CYS A 353 -18.59 28.80 20.86
N THR A 354 -17.81 28.33 19.88
CA THR A 354 -16.62 27.49 20.13
C THR A 354 -15.42 28.37 20.43
N VAL A 355 -14.66 28.04 21.46
CA VAL A 355 -13.43 28.77 21.86
C VAL A 355 -12.15 27.95 21.64
N GLN A 356 -12.25 26.62 21.68
CA GLN A 356 -11.14 25.72 21.34
C GLN A 356 -11.63 24.57 20.46
N LEU A 357 -10.81 24.23 19.47
CA LEU A 357 -11.07 23.16 18.52
C LEU A 357 -10.94 21.78 19.17
N GLY A 358 -11.84 20.87 18.80
CA GLY A 358 -11.76 19.46 19.15
C GLY A 358 -11.11 18.63 18.03
N LEU A 359 -10.94 17.35 18.29
CA LEU A 359 -10.41 16.37 17.35
C LEU A 359 -11.17 15.05 17.51
N GLN A 360 -11.63 14.49 16.40
CA GLN A 360 -12.13 13.13 16.35
C GLN A 360 -11.33 12.28 15.37
N LYS A 361 -11.19 11.01 15.76
CA LYS A 361 -10.74 9.94 14.88
C LYS A 361 -11.97 9.27 14.29
N ILE A 362 -12.01 9.07 12.99
CA ILE A 362 -13.11 8.40 12.32
C ILE A 362 -12.59 7.14 11.62
N GLU A 363 -13.22 6.03 11.96
CA GLU A 363 -12.86 4.71 11.44
C GLU A 363 -14.10 3.99 10.93
N ARG A 364 -13.92 3.20 9.88
CA ARG A 364 -14.96 2.31 9.39
C ARG A 364 -15.00 1.07 10.26
N ARG A 365 -16.12 0.81 10.93
CA ARG A 365 -16.29 -0.42 11.71
C ARG A 365 -16.26 -1.63 10.79
N SER A 366 -15.56 -2.69 11.21
CA SER A 366 -15.48 -3.93 10.45
C SER A 366 -16.85 -4.61 10.41
N GLY A 367 -17.51 -4.62 9.24
CA GLY A 367 -18.85 -5.18 9.03
C GLY A 367 -19.32 -5.06 7.58
N LYS A 368 -20.46 -5.69 7.23
CA LYS A 368 -21.04 -5.64 5.87
C LYS A 368 -21.60 -4.27 5.48
N GLU A 369 -21.92 -3.43 6.46
CA GLU A 369 -22.38 -2.05 6.26
C GLU A 369 -21.25 -1.07 6.63
N ALA A 370 -21.09 -0.01 5.85
CA ALA A 370 -20.13 1.06 6.10
C ALA A 370 -20.62 1.98 7.24
N ILE A 371 -20.57 1.48 8.47
CA ILE A 371 -20.87 2.28 9.65
C ILE A 371 -19.58 2.98 10.09
N TRP A 372 -19.60 4.31 10.07
CA TRP A 372 -18.50 5.15 10.55
C TRP A 372 -18.62 5.35 12.06
N GLU A 373 -17.56 5.05 12.78
CA GLU A 373 -17.46 5.30 14.22
C GLU A 373 -16.49 6.46 14.45
N GLY A 374 -17.00 7.54 15.05
CA GLY A 374 -16.22 8.69 15.45
C GLY A 374 -15.85 8.58 16.93
N THR A 375 -14.55 8.50 17.23
CA THR A 375 -14.01 8.58 18.59
C THR A 375 -13.47 9.98 18.82
N ILE A 376 -14.09 10.73 19.74
CA ILE A 376 -13.59 12.04 20.16
C ILE A 376 -12.29 11.84 20.96
N LEU A 377 -11.20 12.40 20.46
CA LEU A 377 -9.89 12.38 21.11
C LEU A 377 -9.63 13.63 21.94
N VAL A 378 -10.13 14.77 21.45
CA VAL A 378 -10.11 16.06 22.14
C VAL A 378 -11.52 16.63 22.00
N ARG A 379 -12.17 16.91 23.12
CA ARG A 379 -13.47 17.59 23.09
C ARG A 379 -13.24 19.06 22.73
N PRO A 380 -14.03 19.64 21.82
CA PRO A 380 -14.03 21.08 21.62
C PRO A 380 -14.47 21.75 22.92
N LYS A 381 -13.85 22.89 23.22
CA LYS A 381 -14.31 23.73 24.31
C LYS A 381 -15.21 24.83 23.78
N ILE A 382 -16.34 25.00 24.43
CA ILE A 382 -17.37 25.95 24.05
C ILE A 382 -17.60 26.96 25.17
N ALA A 383 -18.30 28.05 24.85
CA ALA A 383 -18.85 28.95 25.84
C ALA A 383 -20.38 28.83 25.85
N LEU A 384 -20.98 28.78 27.03
CA LEU A 384 -22.41 28.97 27.22
C LEU A 384 -22.72 30.42 27.61
N LYS A 385 -23.90 30.91 27.22
CA LYS A 385 -24.34 32.26 27.58
C LYS A 385 -24.40 32.47 29.10
N SER A 386 -24.84 31.44 29.84
CA SER A 386 -24.92 31.47 31.31
C SER A 386 -23.55 31.73 31.94
N GLY A 387 -22.53 30.93 31.59
CA GLY A 387 -21.19 31.08 32.15
C GLY A 387 -20.53 32.40 31.81
N ILE A 388 -20.69 32.85 30.57
CA ILE A 388 -20.17 34.17 30.16
C ILE A 388 -20.84 35.31 30.93
N MET A 389 -22.15 35.27 31.11
CA MET A 389 -22.87 36.32 31.85
C MET A 389 -22.53 36.35 33.34
N GLU A 390 -22.25 35.20 33.94
CA GLU A 390 -21.81 35.16 35.34
C GLU A 390 -20.41 35.76 35.49
N MET A 391 -19.47 35.43 34.60
CA MET A 391 -18.14 36.04 34.66
C MET A 391 -18.19 37.56 34.54
N VAL A 392 -18.98 38.08 33.60
CA VAL A 392 -19.12 39.52 33.38
C VAL A 392 -19.97 40.20 34.47
N GLY A 393 -20.92 39.50 35.08
CA GLY A 393 -21.79 40.03 36.14
C GLY A 393 -21.20 39.95 37.56
N SER A 394 -20.16 39.13 37.76
CA SER A 394 -19.52 38.94 39.08
C SER A 394 -18.68 40.14 39.55
N THR A 395 -18.33 41.04 38.63
CA THR A 395 -17.52 42.24 38.93
C THR A 395 -18.33 43.40 39.51
N ASP A 396 -19.67 43.36 39.49
CA ASP A 396 -20.56 44.42 40.02
C ASP A 396 -20.97 44.22 41.49
N ASN A 397 -20.53 43.14 42.16
CA ASN A 397 -20.80 42.89 43.57
C ASN A 397 -19.49 42.76 44.37
N SER A 398 -18.85 43.88 44.65
CA SER A 398 -17.93 44.01 45.79
C SER A 398 -18.25 45.32 46.54
N PRO A 399 -18.51 45.27 47.86
CA PRO A 399 -19.00 46.41 48.64
C PRO A 399 -17.98 47.54 48.84
#